data_AF-A0A7S3MFP3-F1
#
_entry.id   AF-A0A7S3MFP3-F1
#
_cell.length_a   1.000
_cell.length_b   1.000
_cell.length_c   1.000
_cell.angle_alpha   90.00
_cell.angle_beta   90.00
_cell.angle_gamma   90.00
#
_symmetry.space_group_name_H-M   'P 1'
#
loop_
_entity.id
_entity.type
_entity.pdbx_description
1 polymer ?
#
loop_
_entity_poly.entity_id
_entity_poly.type
_entity_poly.pdbx_seq_one_letter_code
_entity_poly.pdbx_strand_id
1 'polypeptide(L)'
;MSPGEAKAYAHRAHWDKPDIWGRVLANRAAQPYMEAMTMASQRAAQYEAYAKRILHEAQLVQNQAAAMAPEIQEKKKEGDFTGSIREANRMTTLLERAHNMDAEAHYEWSMAESSWKSIPEWQAAAYSAAAATGNAYQFKDEAPAGE
;
A
#
# COMPACT_ATOMS: atom_id res chain seq x y z
N MET A 1 49.85 15.41 19.81
CA MET A 1 48.44 15.35 20.17
C MET A 1 48.10 13.91 20.49
N SER A 2 47.78 13.61 21.75
CA SER A 2 47.34 12.27 22.14
C SER A 2 45.93 11.99 21.56
N PRO A 3 45.51 10.73 21.42
CA PRO A 3 44.16 10.39 20.97
C PRO A 3 43.04 11.02 21.83
N GLY A 4 43.30 11.24 23.12
CA GLY A 4 42.37 11.92 24.04
C GLY A 4 42.28 13.43 23.77
N GLU A 5 43.40 14.08 23.50
CA GLU A 5 43.43 15.50 23.11
C GLU A 5 42.75 15.74 21.76
N ALA A 6 42.94 14.84 20.79
CA ALA A 6 42.30 14.90 19.49
C ALA A 6 40.76 14.79 19.58
N LYS A 7 40.26 13.87 20.41
CA LYS A 7 38.81 13.76 20.70
C LYS A 7 38.26 15.01 21.39
N ALA A 8 38.96 15.52 22.41
CA ALA A 8 38.52 16.71 23.15
C ALA A 8 38.52 17.98 22.28
N TYR A 9 39.46 18.08 21.33
CA TYR A 9 39.49 19.18 20.35
C TYR A 9 38.37 19.05 19.32
N ALA A 10 38.17 17.85 18.76
CA ALA A 10 37.07 17.60 17.81
C ALA A 10 35.70 17.90 18.44
N HIS A 11 35.51 17.56 19.71
CA HIS A 11 34.30 17.84 20.47
C HIS A 11 34.04 19.35 20.64
N ARG A 12 35.09 20.12 21.01
CA ARG A 12 34.99 21.58 21.14
C ARG A 12 34.81 22.30 19.80
N ALA A 13 35.31 21.72 18.73
CA ALA A 13 35.17 22.26 17.38
C ALA A 13 33.87 21.82 16.68
N HIS A 14 33.02 21.02 17.35
CA HIS A 14 31.80 20.40 16.78
C HIS A 14 32.07 19.54 15.53
N TRP A 15 33.30 19.02 15.38
CA TRP A 15 33.70 18.20 14.22
C TRP A 15 33.17 16.76 14.31
N ASP A 16 32.81 16.31 15.51
CA ASP A 16 32.20 15.00 15.82
C ASP A 16 30.66 15.05 15.87
N LYS A 17 30.07 16.20 16.23
CA LYS A 17 28.63 16.47 16.20
C LYS A 17 28.37 17.92 15.74
N PRO A 18 28.10 18.14 14.45
CA PRO A 18 27.75 19.46 13.94
C PRO A 18 26.45 19.97 14.57
N ASP A 19 26.20 21.28 14.52
CA ASP A 19 24.97 21.90 15.07
C ASP A 19 23.66 21.30 14.52
N ILE A 20 23.72 20.68 13.34
CA ILE A 20 22.58 20.01 12.69
C ILE A 20 22.41 18.54 13.11
N TRP A 21 23.27 17.99 13.96
CA TRP A 21 23.32 16.56 14.27
C TRP A 21 22.01 16.04 14.87
N GLY A 22 21.36 16.81 15.74
CA GLY A 22 20.02 16.48 16.25
C GLY A 22 18.97 16.32 15.14
N ARG A 23 19.03 17.17 14.10
CA ARG A 23 18.15 17.06 12.92
C ARG A 23 18.46 15.81 12.09
N VAL A 24 19.74 15.46 11.93
CA VAL A 24 20.17 14.23 11.24
C VAL A 24 19.64 12.99 11.97
N LEU A 25 19.75 12.95 13.30
CA LEU A 25 19.23 11.86 14.11
C LEU A 25 17.70 11.76 14.04
N ALA A 26 16.99 12.89 14.15
CA ALA A 26 15.53 12.93 14.02
C ALA A 26 15.05 12.41 12.66
N ASN A 27 15.71 12.84 11.56
CA ASN A 27 15.40 12.33 10.22
C ASN A 27 15.65 10.83 10.10
N ARG A 28 16.76 10.33 10.66
CA ARG A 28 17.10 8.90 10.62
C ARG A 28 16.13 8.05 11.45
N ALA A 29 15.61 8.59 12.55
CA ALA A 29 14.59 7.93 13.36
C ALA A 29 13.23 7.86 12.64
N ALA A 30 12.88 8.89 11.86
CA ALA A 30 11.64 8.94 11.10
C ALA A 30 11.68 8.12 9.80
N GLN A 31 12.87 7.91 9.23
CA GLN A 31 13.10 7.24 7.95
C GLN A 31 12.32 5.92 7.75
N PRO A 32 12.35 4.91 8.65
CA PRO A 32 11.65 3.65 8.43
C PRO A 32 10.13 3.82 8.28
N TYR A 33 9.55 4.82 8.95
CA TYR A 33 8.12 5.11 8.84
C TYR A 33 7.80 5.82 7.52
N MET A 34 8.67 6.71 7.05
CA MET A 34 8.52 7.32 5.72
C MET A 34 8.64 6.29 4.59
N GLU A 35 9.54 5.31 4.74
CA GLU A 35 9.65 4.17 3.83
C GLU A 35 8.38 3.32 3.86
N ALA A 36 7.83 3.04 5.05
CA ALA A 36 6.55 2.33 5.21
C ALA A 36 5.38 3.07 4.55
N MET A 37 5.28 4.40 4.70
CA MET A 37 4.27 5.22 4.00
C MET A 37 4.38 5.08 2.48
N THR A 38 5.61 5.13 1.96
CA THR A 38 5.86 5.04 0.51
C THR A 38 5.45 3.67 -0.02
N MET A 39 5.82 2.60 0.70
CA MET A 39 5.40 1.23 0.35
C MET A 39 3.89 1.05 0.44
N ALA A 40 3.24 1.57 1.48
CA ALA A 40 1.78 1.51 1.62
C ALA A 40 1.07 2.23 0.47
N SER A 41 1.55 3.40 0.07
CA SER A 41 1.02 4.17 -1.07
C SER A 41 1.16 3.40 -2.38
N GLN A 42 2.34 2.80 -2.63
CA GLN A 42 2.59 1.99 -3.82
C GLN A 42 1.67 0.77 -3.87
N ARG A 43 1.54 0.04 -2.75
CA ARG A 43 0.65 -1.13 -2.65
C ARG A 43 -0.81 -0.74 -2.86
N ALA A 44 -1.26 0.36 -2.26
CA ALA A 44 -2.61 0.85 -2.45
C ALA A 44 -2.91 1.08 -3.94
N ALA A 45 -2.03 1.81 -4.65
CA ALA A 45 -2.18 2.04 -6.08
C ALA A 45 -2.17 0.74 -6.91
N GLN A 46 -1.34 -0.24 -6.55
CA GLN A 46 -1.29 -1.54 -7.22
C GLN A 46 -2.60 -2.32 -7.06
N TYR A 47 -3.11 -2.40 -5.83
CA TYR A 47 -4.38 -3.06 -5.53
C TYR A 47 -5.55 -2.38 -6.25
N GLU A 48 -5.62 -1.05 -6.28
CA GLU A 48 -6.67 -0.34 -7.03
C GLU A 48 -6.60 -0.61 -8.52
N ALA A 49 -5.40 -0.60 -9.11
CA ALA A 49 -5.20 -0.85 -10.53
C ALA A 49 -5.62 -2.27 -10.90
N TYR A 50 -5.25 -3.24 -10.06
CA TYR A 50 -5.61 -4.64 -10.25
C TYR A 50 -7.12 -4.87 -10.09
N ALA A 51 -7.75 -4.29 -9.07
CA ALA A 51 -9.19 -4.34 -8.86
C ALA A 51 -9.97 -3.75 -10.05
N LYS A 52 -9.56 -2.57 -10.54
CA LYS A 52 -10.19 -1.94 -11.73
C LYS A 52 -10.06 -2.82 -12.97
N ARG A 53 -8.89 -3.44 -13.17
CA ARG A 53 -8.67 -4.37 -14.29
C ARG A 53 -9.61 -5.57 -14.21
N ILE A 54 -9.71 -6.21 -13.04
CA ILE A 54 -10.58 -7.36 -12.87
C ILE A 54 -12.06 -6.99 -13.05
N LEU A 55 -12.53 -5.87 -12.49
CA LEU A 55 -13.92 -5.41 -12.70
C LEU A 55 -14.22 -5.22 -14.19
N HIS A 56 -13.28 -4.65 -14.94
CA HIS A 56 -13.44 -4.51 -16.39
C HIS A 56 -13.49 -5.89 -17.09
N GLU A 57 -12.62 -6.82 -16.72
CA GLU A 57 -12.66 -8.20 -17.23
C GLU A 57 -13.97 -8.92 -16.87
N ALA A 58 -14.48 -8.75 -15.64
CA ALA A 58 -15.76 -9.30 -15.20
C ALA A 58 -16.92 -8.77 -16.04
N GLN A 59 -16.96 -7.45 -16.28
CA GLN A 59 -17.97 -6.83 -17.13
C GLN A 59 -17.93 -7.38 -18.57
N LEU A 60 -16.74 -7.59 -19.13
CA LEU A 60 -16.60 -8.20 -20.45
C LEU A 60 -17.16 -9.63 -20.48
N VAL A 61 -16.90 -10.43 -19.44
CA VAL A 61 -17.45 -11.79 -19.31
C VAL A 61 -18.97 -11.77 -19.15
N GLN A 62 -19.53 -10.84 -18.36
CA GLN A 62 -20.98 -10.65 -18.24
C GLN A 62 -21.60 -10.30 -19.60
N ASN A 63 -20.98 -9.41 -20.36
CA ASN A 63 -21.45 -9.03 -21.69
C ASN A 63 -21.42 -10.22 -22.67
N GLN A 64 -20.37 -11.06 -22.60
CA GLN A 64 -20.31 -12.31 -23.37
C GLN A 64 -21.46 -13.24 -23.00
N ALA A 65 -21.73 -13.44 -21.71
CA ALA A 65 -22.85 -14.27 -21.26
C ALA A 65 -24.20 -13.71 -21.74
N ALA A 66 -24.42 -12.40 -21.62
CA ALA A 66 -25.64 -11.74 -22.07
C ALA A 66 -25.86 -11.89 -23.60
N ALA A 67 -24.77 -11.84 -24.37
CA ALA A 67 -24.82 -12.03 -25.82
C ALA A 67 -25.25 -13.44 -26.26
N MET A 68 -25.19 -14.44 -25.36
CA MET A 68 -25.65 -15.80 -25.65
C MET A 68 -27.18 -15.95 -25.57
N ALA A 69 -27.87 -15.05 -24.88
CA ALA A 69 -29.30 -15.17 -24.63
C ALA A 69 -30.15 -15.29 -25.92
N PRO A 70 -29.92 -14.51 -26.99
CA PRO A 70 -30.67 -14.64 -28.24
C PRO A 70 -30.50 -16.02 -28.90
N GLU A 71 -29.27 -16.54 -28.98
CA GLU A 71 -28.99 -17.84 -29.59
C GLU A 71 -29.66 -18.98 -28.80
N ILE A 72 -29.61 -18.93 -27.47
CA ILE A 72 -30.30 -19.89 -26.60
C ILE A 72 -31.81 -19.89 -26.89
N GLN A 73 -32.41 -18.71 -27.02
CA GLN A 73 -33.85 -18.60 -27.31
C GLN A 73 -34.18 -19.10 -28.72
N GLU A 74 -33.32 -18.86 -29.70
CA GLU A 74 -33.54 -19.35 -31.05
C GLU A 74 -33.49 -20.88 -31.12
N LYS A 75 -32.48 -21.51 -30.50
CA LYS A 75 -32.39 -22.97 -30.39
C LYS A 75 -33.63 -23.59 -29.74
N LYS A 76 -34.21 -22.93 -28.72
CA LYS A 76 -35.46 -23.37 -28.09
C LYS A 76 -36.64 -23.32 -29.05
N LYS A 77 -36.74 -22.27 -29.87
CA LYS A 77 -37.82 -22.14 -30.87
C LYS A 77 -37.70 -23.17 -32.00
N GLU A 78 -36.48 -23.48 -32.41
CA GLU A 78 -36.17 -24.50 -33.42
C GLU A 78 -36.38 -25.94 -32.91
N GLY A 79 -36.64 -26.13 -31.61
CA GLY A 79 -36.80 -27.44 -30.98
C GLY A 79 -35.48 -28.13 -30.58
N ASP A 80 -34.33 -27.46 -30.74
CA ASP A 80 -33.02 -27.92 -30.27
C ASP A 80 -32.87 -27.66 -28.76
N PHE A 81 -33.64 -28.40 -27.95
CA PHE A 81 -33.58 -28.27 -26.50
C PHE A 81 -32.20 -28.64 -25.94
N THR A 82 -31.57 -29.69 -26.46
CA THR A 82 -30.25 -30.15 -26.01
C THR A 82 -29.17 -29.09 -26.25
N GLY A 83 -29.15 -28.47 -27.44
CA GLY A 83 -28.25 -27.36 -27.74
C GLY A 83 -28.54 -26.14 -26.88
N SER A 84 -29.82 -25.80 -26.68
CA SER A 84 -30.20 -24.67 -25.83
C SER A 84 -29.76 -24.84 -24.37
N ILE A 85 -29.86 -26.06 -23.82
CA ILE A 85 -29.43 -26.37 -22.44
C ILE A 85 -27.91 -26.28 -22.33
N ARG A 86 -27.18 -26.78 -23.33
CA ARG A 86 -25.71 -26.69 -23.37
C ARG A 86 -25.24 -25.25 -23.35
N GLU A 87 -25.80 -24.39 -24.20
CA GLU A 87 -25.43 -22.97 -24.23
C GLU A 87 -25.90 -22.23 -22.97
N ALA A 88 -27.06 -22.57 -22.41
CA ALA A 88 -27.51 -22.03 -21.13
C ALA A 88 -26.54 -22.38 -19.98
N ASN A 89 -26.05 -23.62 -19.92
CA ASN A 89 -25.07 -24.02 -18.92
C ASN A 89 -23.76 -23.24 -19.08
N ARG A 90 -23.29 -23.05 -20.32
CA ARG A 90 -22.10 -22.25 -20.61
C ARG A 90 -22.29 -20.79 -20.21
N MET A 91 -23.47 -20.21 -20.48
CA MET A 91 -23.83 -18.86 -20.02
C MET A 91 -23.77 -18.77 -18.48
N THR A 92 -24.33 -19.74 -17.77
CA THR A 92 -24.25 -19.81 -16.30
C THR A 92 -22.81 -19.87 -15.81
N THR A 93 -21.95 -20.71 -16.41
CA THR A 93 -20.53 -20.78 -16.06
C THR A 93 -19.80 -19.44 -16.26
N LEU A 94 -20.12 -18.70 -17.32
CA LEU A 94 -19.56 -17.36 -17.53
C LEU A 94 -20.02 -16.37 -16.45
N LEU A 95 -21.31 -16.41 -16.08
CA LEU A 95 -21.85 -15.56 -15.02
C LEU A 95 -21.22 -15.87 -13.66
N GLU A 96 -21.03 -17.15 -13.32
CA GLU A 96 -20.31 -17.56 -12.12
C GLU A 96 -18.85 -17.09 -12.12
N ARG A 97 -18.18 -17.18 -13.27
CA ARG A 97 -16.81 -16.66 -13.42
C ARG A 97 -16.76 -15.15 -13.21
N ALA A 98 -17.69 -14.40 -13.80
CA ALA A 98 -17.76 -12.95 -13.62
C ALA A 98 -18.03 -12.59 -12.15
N HIS A 99 -18.94 -13.29 -11.48
CA HIS A 99 -19.21 -13.11 -10.05
C HIS A 99 -17.95 -13.32 -9.19
N ASN A 100 -17.17 -14.37 -9.47
CA ASN A 100 -15.93 -14.61 -8.74
C ASN A 100 -14.88 -13.52 -8.99
N MET A 101 -14.81 -12.99 -10.21
CA MET A 101 -13.96 -11.84 -10.56
C MET A 101 -14.40 -10.57 -9.81
N ASP A 102 -15.71 -10.29 -9.74
CA ASP A 102 -16.24 -9.16 -8.97
C ASP A 102 -15.88 -9.28 -7.48
N ALA A 103 -16.01 -10.49 -6.90
CA ALA A 103 -15.62 -10.75 -5.53
C ALA A 103 -14.11 -10.55 -5.28
N GLU A 104 -13.25 -11.02 -6.20
CA GLU A 104 -11.81 -10.78 -6.14
C GLU A 104 -11.48 -9.30 -6.21
N ALA A 105 -12.11 -8.55 -7.11
CA ALA A 105 -11.90 -7.12 -7.20
C ALA A 105 -12.34 -6.36 -5.93
N HIS A 106 -13.43 -6.78 -5.28
CA HIS A 106 -13.85 -6.23 -4.00
C HIS A 106 -12.84 -6.49 -2.89
N TYR A 107 -12.26 -7.69 -2.85
CA TYR A 107 -11.19 -8.02 -1.92
C TYR A 107 -9.98 -7.09 -2.12
N GLU A 108 -9.55 -6.91 -3.36
CA GLU A 108 -8.41 -6.05 -3.71
C GLU A 108 -8.67 -4.57 -3.40
N TRP A 109 -9.91 -4.09 -3.62
CA TRP A 109 -10.33 -2.76 -3.16
C TRP A 109 -10.21 -2.61 -1.64
N SER A 110 -10.57 -3.63 -0.87
CA SER A 110 -10.43 -3.59 0.59
C SER A 110 -8.96 -3.53 1.03
N MET A 111 -8.06 -4.22 0.30
CA MET A 111 -6.62 -4.17 0.53
C MET A 111 -6.03 -2.80 0.21
N ALA A 112 -6.50 -2.16 -0.86
CA ALA A 112 -6.16 -0.78 -1.19
C ALA A 112 -6.59 0.18 -0.09
N GLU A 113 -7.85 0.09 0.35
CA GLU A 113 -8.39 0.96 1.40
C GLU A 113 -7.64 0.79 2.73
N SER A 114 -7.36 -0.45 3.13
CA SER A 114 -6.55 -0.74 4.33
C SER A 114 -5.15 -0.13 4.23
N SER A 115 -4.52 -0.23 3.05
CA SER A 115 -3.21 0.37 2.80
C SER A 115 -3.26 1.91 2.91
N TRP A 116 -4.28 2.54 2.35
CA TRP A 116 -4.51 3.99 2.50
C TRP A 116 -4.72 4.42 3.95
N LYS A 117 -5.49 3.64 4.71
CA LYS A 117 -5.75 3.90 6.14
C LYS A 117 -4.48 3.81 7.01
N SER A 118 -3.49 3.01 6.62
CA SER A 118 -2.23 2.90 7.36
C SER A 118 -1.29 4.11 7.19
N ILE A 119 -1.43 4.89 6.12
CA ILE A 119 -0.50 5.98 5.81
C ILE A 119 -0.50 7.07 6.90
N PRO A 120 -1.65 7.55 7.41
CA PRO A 120 -1.69 8.48 8.54
C PRO A 120 -1.01 7.94 9.80
N GLU A 121 -1.11 6.63 10.07
CA GLU A 121 -0.47 6.00 11.23
C GLU A 121 1.05 6.05 11.11
N TRP A 122 1.57 5.73 9.93
CA TRP A 122 3.00 5.84 9.64
C TRP A 122 3.49 7.29 9.66
N GLN A 123 2.68 8.24 9.19
CA GLN A 123 3.00 9.66 9.27
C GLN A 123 3.10 10.14 10.73
N ALA A 124 2.15 9.75 11.57
CA ALA A 124 2.16 10.07 12.99
C ALA A 124 3.35 9.43 13.71
N ALA A 125 3.68 8.17 13.38
CA ALA A 125 4.84 7.48 13.92
C ALA A 125 6.16 8.15 13.51
N ALA A 126 6.29 8.56 12.25
CA ALA A 126 7.45 9.31 11.75
C ALA A 126 7.65 10.61 12.55
N TYR A 127 6.58 11.37 12.76
CA TYR A 127 6.62 12.61 13.53
C TYR A 127 7.01 12.36 14.99
N SER A 128 6.41 11.36 15.63
CA SER A 128 6.70 10.98 17.02
C SER A 128 8.17 10.56 17.19
N ALA A 129 8.69 9.74 16.27
CA ALA A 129 10.08 9.28 16.30
C ALA A 129 11.07 10.44 16.10
N ALA A 130 10.77 11.37 15.17
CA ALA A 130 11.57 12.57 14.97
C ALA A 130 11.57 13.46 16.22
N ALA A 131 10.39 13.71 16.80
CA ALA A 131 10.23 14.57 17.98
C ALA A 131 10.91 13.98 19.22
N ALA A 132 10.73 12.68 19.49
CA ALA A 132 11.38 12.00 20.60
C ALA A 132 12.91 12.07 20.51
N THR A 133 13.46 11.85 19.30
CA THR A 133 14.91 11.93 19.06
C THR A 133 15.44 13.35 19.16
N GLY A 134 14.71 14.33 18.62
CA GLY A 134 15.06 15.75 18.70
C GLY A 134 15.07 16.25 20.16
N ASN A 135 14.04 15.92 20.93
CA ASN A 135 13.95 16.27 22.35
C ASN A 135 15.07 15.59 23.15
N ALA A 136 15.30 14.28 22.95
CA ALA A 136 16.37 13.56 23.64
C ALA A 136 17.77 14.09 23.31
N TYR A 137 17.97 14.67 22.12
CA TYR A 137 19.21 15.32 21.75
C TYR A 137 19.38 16.67 22.47
N GLN A 138 18.35 17.52 22.46
CA GLN A 138 18.35 18.81 23.16
C GLN A 138 18.63 18.66 24.66
N PHE A 139 17.96 17.71 25.33
CA PHE A 139 18.20 17.43 26.75
C PHE A 139 19.58 16.84 27.07
N LYS A 140 20.27 16.21 26.10
CA LYS A 140 21.64 15.71 26.29
C LYS A 140 22.70 16.79 26.12
N ASP A 141 22.44 17.80 25.28
CA ASP A 141 23.34 18.93 25.09
C ASP A 141 23.17 20.00 26.20
N GLU A 142 22.02 20.03 26.90
CA GLU A 142 21.74 20.93 28.03
C GLU A 142 22.14 20.38 29.42
N ALA A 143 22.59 19.13 29.52
CA ALA A 143 23.10 18.60 30.78
C ALA A 143 24.40 19.34 31.17
N PRO A 144 24.49 20.01 32.34
CA PRO A 144 25.72 20.68 32.72
C PRO A 144 26.84 19.64 32.79
N ALA A 145 27.98 19.97 32.20
CA ALA A 145 29.23 19.27 32.45
C ALA A 145 29.48 19.32 33.96
N GLY A 146 29.09 18.25 34.65
CA GLY A 146 29.29 18.10 36.08
C GLY A 146 30.77 18.25 36.42
N GLU A 147 31.00 19.08 37.43
CA GLU A 147 32.27 19.42 38.06
C GLU A 147 33.14 18.20 38.44
#